data_AF-A0A5B9Q8J0-F1
#
_entry.id   AF-A0A5B9Q8J0-F1
#
_cell.length_a   1.000
_cell.length_b   1.000
_cell.length_c   1.000
_cell.angle_alpha   90.00
_cell.angle_beta   90.00
_cell.angle_gamma   90.00
#
_symmetry.space_group_name_H-M   'P 1'
#
loop_
_entity.id
_entity.type
_entity.pdbx_description
1 polymer ?
#
loop_
_entity_poly.entity_id
_entity_poly.type
_entity_poly.pdbx_seq_one_letter_code
_entity_poly.pdbx_strand_id
1 'polypeptide(L)'
;MGIASLKHGSQLMRIGASLIELLVVLFIIGIMMSLLLPALQNARNSAQDKVCQNNIYQLHVALSRYIDAKRMFPDPHRWPVDTLKWMEQRPLADLMKDNYDPNAVFPRPPLLRCPMQEEFPSRVATVDVCHYVLTVTRNPSGKPEGPRWEIHDRQLLDDNISEEPWYIGPEISHLAQQRIFTSKEGPHTSGLFMTRYGLMPQ
;
A
#
# COMPACT_ATOMS: atom_id res chain seq x y z
N MET A 1 -64.28 2.09 -42.00
CA MET A 1 -63.51 1.05 -41.28
C MET A 1 -62.59 1.77 -40.31
N GLY A 2 -62.95 1.75 -39.02
CA GLY A 2 -62.15 2.36 -37.95
C GLY A 2 -61.31 1.30 -37.23
N ILE A 3 -60.15 1.71 -36.71
CA ILE A 3 -59.44 0.95 -35.68
C ILE A 3 -58.94 1.89 -34.58
N ALA A 4 -59.50 1.59 -33.40
CA ALA A 4 -59.19 1.91 -32.01
C ALA A 4 -57.98 2.81 -31.67
N SER A 5 -58.31 3.87 -30.91
CA SER A 5 -57.42 4.62 -30.02
C SER A 5 -57.15 3.82 -28.74
N LEU A 6 -55.88 3.53 -28.44
CA LEU A 6 -55.46 2.88 -27.18
C LEU A 6 -55.29 3.92 -26.07
N LYS A 7 -56.29 4.02 -25.17
CA LYS A 7 -56.15 4.69 -23.88
C LYS A 7 -55.39 3.79 -22.90
N HIS A 8 -54.10 4.06 -22.67
CA HIS A 8 -53.41 3.57 -21.48
C HIS A 8 -53.63 4.57 -20.33
N GLY A 9 -54.74 4.42 -19.62
CA GLY A 9 -54.95 5.07 -18.33
C GLY A 9 -54.34 4.23 -17.23
N SER A 10 -53.05 4.40 -16.93
CA SER A 10 -52.45 3.85 -15.72
C SER A 10 -53.04 4.59 -14.52
N GLN A 11 -54.07 4.01 -13.89
CA GLN A 11 -54.53 4.48 -12.59
C GLN A 11 -53.43 4.19 -11.55
N LEU A 12 -52.51 5.14 -11.39
CA LEU A 12 -51.66 5.23 -10.21
C LEU A 12 -52.60 5.48 -9.03
N MET A 13 -52.98 4.41 -8.36
CA MET A 13 -53.70 4.42 -7.09
C MET A 13 -52.92 5.34 -6.14
N ARG A 14 -53.46 6.54 -5.89
CA ARG A 14 -52.87 7.49 -4.94
C ARG A 14 -53.07 6.91 -3.55
N ILE A 15 -52.06 6.22 -3.04
CA ILE A 15 -51.96 5.85 -1.64
C ILE A 15 -51.69 7.15 -0.87
N GLY A 16 -52.68 7.63 -0.11
CA GLY A 16 -52.51 8.78 0.76
C GLY A 16 -51.71 8.39 1.99
N ALA A 17 -50.38 8.53 1.95
CA ALA A 17 -49.54 8.39 3.12
C ALA A 17 -49.73 9.60 4.05
N SER A 18 -49.93 9.36 5.34
CA SER A 18 -50.01 10.46 6.30
C SER A 18 -48.64 11.11 6.48
N LEU A 19 -48.60 12.44 6.70
CA LEU A 19 -47.35 13.16 6.93
C LEU A 19 -46.56 12.55 8.10
N ILE A 20 -47.26 12.09 9.14
CA ILE A 20 -46.65 11.44 10.30
C ILE A 20 -46.02 10.09 9.96
N GLU A 21 -46.63 9.29 9.07
CA GLU A 21 -46.10 8.00 8.66
C GLU A 21 -44.79 8.15 7.87
N LEU A 22 -44.71 9.15 6.99
CA LEU A 22 -43.46 9.48 6.29
C LEU A 22 -42.37 9.95 7.28
N LEU A 23 -42.73 10.75 8.29
CA LEU A 23 -41.80 11.24 9.29
C LEU A 23 -41.21 10.11 10.16
N VAL A 24 -42.03 9.15 10.59
CA VAL A 24 -41.56 8.01 11.39
C VAL A 24 -40.60 7.13 10.58
N VAL A 25 -40.87 6.91 9.29
CA VAL A 25 -39.99 6.11 8.43
C VAL A 25 -38.63 6.79 8.25
N LEU A 26 -38.61 8.10 7.96
CA LEU A 26 -37.36 8.84 7.84
C LEU A 26 -36.58 8.89 9.17
N PHE A 27 -37.28 8.94 10.30
CA PHE A 27 -36.66 8.87 11.62
C PHE A 27 -35.95 7.52 11.85
N ILE A 28 -36.60 6.40 11.54
CA ILE A 28 -36.00 5.05 11.68
C ILE A 28 -34.80 4.88 10.74
N ILE A 29 -34.92 5.32 9.47
CA ILE A 29 -33.80 5.27 8.50
C ILE A 29 -32.62 6.12 8.99
N GLY A 30 -32.87 7.30 9.56
CA GLY A 30 -31.84 8.16 10.14
C GLY A 30 -31.05 7.48 11.25
N ILE A 31 -31.74 6.80 12.17
CA ILE A 31 -31.10 6.01 13.24
C ILE A 31 -30.26 4.88 12.64
N MET A 32 -30.81 4.10 11.70
CA MET A 32 -30.09 3.00 11.05
C MET A 32 -28.81 3.50 10.37
N MET A 33 -28.88 4.59 9.61
CA MET A 33 -27.73 5.17 8.92
C MET A 33 -26.66 5.71 9.89
N SER A 34 -27.07 6.31 11.01
CA SER A 34 -26.14 6.83 12.03
C SER A 34 -25.25 5.74 12.64
N LEU A 35 -25.77 4.51 12.75
CA LEU A 35 -25.03 3.37 13.26
C LEU A 35 -24.15 2.70 12.19
N LEU A 36 -24.53 2.80 10.91
CA LEU A 36 -23.83 2.17 9.78
C LEU A 36 -22.58 2.93 9.34
N LEU A 37 -22.58 4.27 9.38
CA LEU A 37 -21.46 5.08 8.92
C LEU A 37 -20.11 4.80 9.63
N PRO A 38 -20.03 4.78 10.99
CA PRO A 38 -18.77 4.46 11.66
C PRO A 38 -18.31 3.02 11.41
N ALA A 39 -19.24 2.08 11.27
CA ALA A 39 -18.92 0.69 10.95
C ALA A 39 -18.29 0.56 9.55
N LEU A 40 -18.78 1.33 8.57
CA LEU A 40 -18.23 1.35 7.22
C LEU A 40 -16.80 1.91 7.18
N GLN A 41 -16.52 2.96 7.95
CA GLN A 41 -15.18 3.55 8.06
C GLN A 41 -14.19 2.54 8.66
N ASN A 42 -14.57 1.86 9.74
CA ASN A 42 -13.75 0.81 10.36
C ASN A 42 -13.48 -0.36 9.40
N ALA A 43 -14.49 -0.78 8.63
CA ALA A 43 -14.33 -1.83 7.63
C ALA A 43 -13.38 -1.42 6.50
N ARG A 44 -13.49 -0.18 6.01
CA ARG A 44 -12.59 0.35 4.98
C ARG A 44 -11.15 0.42 5.47
N ASN A 45 -10.93 0.95 6.68
CA ASN A 45 -9.60 1.02 7.28
C ASN A 45 -9.04 -0.40 7.45
N SER A 46 -9.82 -1.34 7.97
CA SER A 46 -9.39 -2.75 8.08
C SER A 46 -9.02 -3.36 6.73
N ALA A 47 -9.77 -3.08 5.66
CA ALA A 47 -9.47 -3.58 4.33
C ALA A 47 -8.16 -2.98 3.78
N GLN A 48 -7.94 -1.68 3.97
CA GLN A 48 -6.71 -1.01 3.56
C GLN A 48 -5.47 -1.52 4.33
N ASP A 49 -5.60 -1.80 5.63
CA ASP A 49 -4.55 -2.46 6.42
C ASP A 49 -4.18 -3.84 5.86
N LYS A 50 -5.19 -4.66 5.51
CA LYS A 50 -4.96 -5.97 4.90
C LYS A 50 -4.24 -5.89 3.56
N VAL A 51 -4.49 -4.84 2.78
CA VAL A 51 -3.75 -4.59 1.54
C VAL A 51 -2.28 -4.31 1.84
N CYS A 52 -1.96 -3.46 2.82
CA CYS A 52 -0.57 -3.16 3.16
C CYS A 52 0.18 -4.40 3.68
N GLN A 53 -0.48 -5.24 4.49
CA GLN A 53 0.07 -6.54 4.94
C GLN A 53 0.39 -7.48 3.77
N ASN A 54 -0.54 -7.57 2.81
CA ASN A 54 -0.36 -8.40 1.62
C ASN A 54 0.76 -7.86 0.71
N ASN A 55 0.90 -6.53 0.61
CA ASN A 55 1.99 -5.90 -0.13
C ASN A 55 3.35 -6.29 0.45
N ILE A 56 3.54 -6.16 1.77
CA ILE A 56 4.78 -6.59 2.44
C ILE A 56 5.06 -8.07 2.19
N TYR A 57 4.03 -8.92 2.25
CA TYR A 57 4.18 -10.35 1.97
C TYR A 57 4.65 -10.63 0.55
N GLN A 58 4.03 -10.01 -0.45
CA GLN A 58 4.43 -10.17 -1.85
C GLN A 58 5.85 -9.63 -2.10
N LEU A 59 6.23 -8.51 -1.48
CA LEU A 59 7.59 -7.98 -1.55
C LEU A 59 8.61 -8.95 -0.95
N HIS A 60 8.28 -9.57 0.17
CA HIS A 60 9.13 -10.60 0.79
C HIS A 60 9.29 -11.84 -0.08
N VAL A 61 8.20 -12.30 -0.71
CA VAL A 61 8.24 -13.42 -1.65
C VAL A 61 9.10 -13.06 -2.87
N ALA A 62 8.94 -11.86 -3.43
CA ALA A 62 9.73 -11.37 -4.55
C ALA A 62 11.23 -11.31 -4.19
N LEU A 63 11.55 -10.75 -3.01
CA LEU A 63 12.91 -10.66 -2.51
C LEU A 63 13.53 -12.03 -2.22
N SER A 64 12.78 -12.95 -1.63
CA SER A 64 13.24 -14.33 -1.41
C SER A 64 13.59 -15.01 -2.73
N ARG A 65 12.72 -14.89 -3.74
CA ARG A 65 12.99 -15.45 -5.07
C ARG A 65 14.18 -14.77 -5.76
N TYR A 66 14.38 -13.46 -5.56
CA TYR A 66 15.58 -12.75 -6.03
C TYR A 66 16.84 -13.35 -5.42
N ILE A 67 16.88 -13.46 -4.09
CA ILE A 67 18.04 -13.98 -3.35
C ILE A 67 18.31 -15.43 -3.73
N ASP A 68 17.28 -16.26 -3.87
CA ASP A 68 17.44 -17.66 -4.27
C ASP A 68 18.03 -17.79 -5.68
N ALA A 69 17.61 -16.92 -6.61
CA ALA A 69 18.08 -16.93 -7.99
C ALA A 69 19.48 -16.29 -8.16
N LYS A 70 19.76 -15.19 -7.44
CA LYS A 70 20.98 -14.38 -7.59
C LYS A 70 22.06 -14.71 -6.57
N ARG A 71 21.73 -15.46 -5.50
CA ARG A 71 22.60 -15.79 -4.36
C ARG A 71 23.21 -14.58 -3.66
N MET A 72 22.63 -13.40 -3.86
CA MET A 72 23.06 -12.13 -3.26
C MET A 72 21.84 -11.30 -2.89
N PHE A 73 22.02 -10.40 -1.94
CA PHE A 73 21.02 -9.38 -1.62
C PHE A 73 20.96 -8.36 -2.75
N PRO A 74 19.78 -7.81 -3.04
CA PRO A 74 19.71 -6.64 -3.90
C PRO A 74 20.42 -5.49 -3.20
N ASP A 75 20.91 -4.56 -3.99
CA ASP A 75 21.54 -3.38 -3.43
C ASP A 75 20.46 -2.55 -2.72
N PRO A 76 20.64 -2.15 -1.45
CA PRO A 76 19.67 -1.32 -0.74
C PRO A 76 19.27 -0.07 -1.54
N HIS A 77 20.21 0.49 -2.30
CA HIS A 77 19.98 1.64 -3.16
C HIS A 77 19.12 1.36 -4.39
N ARG A 78 18.81 0.11 -4.72
CA ARG A 78 18.04 -0.23 -5.91
C ARG A 78 17.11 -1.41 -5.76
N TRP A 79 16.84 -1.80 -4.52
CA TRP A 79 16.17 -3.06 -4.21
C TRP A 79 14.78 -3.23 -4.84
N PRO A 80 13.90 -2.21 -4.96
CA PRO A 80 12.62 -2.37 -5.62
C PRO A 80 12.82 -2.69 -7.10
N VAL A 81 13.84 -2.18 -7.76
CA VAL A 81 14.03 -2.46 -9.18
C VAL A 81 14.80 -3.72 -9.44
N ASP A 82 15.82 -3.99 -8.64
CA ASP A 82 16.46 -5.31 -8.65
C ASP A 82 15.43 -6.42 -8.48
N THR A 83 14.34 -6.17 -7.73
CA THR A 83 13.26 -7.14 -7.49
C THR A 83 12.03 -7.00 -8.41
N LEU A 84 11.94 -6.01 -9.32
CA LEU A 84 10.75 -5.77 -10.16
C LEU A 84 10.29 -6.99 -10.94
N LYS A 85 11.24 -7.72 -11.53
CA LYS A 85 10.96 -8.97 -12.25
C LYS A 85 10.28 -10.02 -11.37
N TRP A 86 10.62 -10.04 -10.08
CA TRP A 86 10.10 -10.99 -9.10
C TRP A 86 8.81 -10.49 -8.42
N MET A 87 8.50 -9.19 -8.51
CA MET A 87 7.20 -8.60 -8.16
C MET A 87 6.14 -8.79 -9.25
N GLU A 88 6.42 -9.61 -10.28
CA GLU A 88 5.56 -9.82 -11.45
C GLU A 88 5.34 -8.54 -12.29
N GLN A 89 6.16 -7.52 -12.09
CA GLN A 89 6.16 -6.25 -12.84
C GLN A 89 7.09 -6.34 -14.05
N ARG A 90 6.96 -7.40 -14.86
CA ARG A 90 7.85 -7.68 -16.00
C ARG A 90 7.88 -6.56 -17.04
N PRO A 91 6.74 -5.99 -17.48
CA PRO A 91 6.77 -4.91 -18.47
C PRO A 91 7.57 -3.71 -17.97
N LEU A 92 7.42 -3.35 -16.69
CA LEU A 92 8.19 -2.25 -16.10
C LEU A 92 9.67 -2.60 -15.96
N ALA A 93 9.99 -3.83 -15.57
CA ALA A 93 11.38 -4.30 -15.49
C ALA A 93 12.08 -4.27 -16.85
N ASP A 94 11.39 -4.67 -17.92
CA ASP A 94 11.93 -4.68 -19.27
C ASP A 94 12.11 -3.25 -19.80
N LEU A 95 11.12 -2.36 -19.57
CA LEU A 95 11.22 -0.94 -19.89
C LEU A 95 12.41 -0.27 -19.19
N MET A 96 12.63 -0.58 -17.92
CA MET A 96 13.74 -0.02 -17.14
C MET A 96 15.10 -0.56 -17.55
N LYS A 97 15.16 -1.82 -18.01
CA LYS A 97 16.40 -2.43 -18.50
C LYS A 97 16.83 -1.86 -19.85
N ASP A 98 15.87 -1.61 -20.72
CA ASP A 98 16.12 -1.21 -22.11
C ASP A 98 16.22 0.32 -22.27
N ASN A 99 15.81 1.10 -21.27
CA ASN A 99 15.90 2.55 -21.27
C ASN A 99 17.19 3.05 -20.59
N TYR A 100 18.02 3.75 -21.36
CA TYR A 100 19.26 4.37 -20.89
C TYR A 100 19.11 5.88 -20.61
N ASP A 101 17.93 6.46 -20.83
CA ASP A 101 17.71 7.90 -20.63
C ASP A 101 17.74 8.23 -19.11
N PRO A 102 18.71 9.05 -18.65
CA PRO A 102 18.79 9.47 -17.25
C PRO A 102 17.59 10.32 -16.79
N ASN A 103 16.77 10.86 -17.71
CA ASN A 103 15.58 11.65 -17.39
C ASN A 103 14.26 10.85 -17.47
N ALA A 104 14.33 9.53 -17.71
CA ALA A 104 13.14 8.71 -17.85
C ALA A 104 12.33 8.63 -16.54
N VAL A 105 11.06 8.99 -16.63
CA VAL A 105 10.09 8.90 -15.54
C VAL A 105 9.32 7.59 -15.64
N PHE A 106 9.39 6.75 -14.60
CA PHE A 106 8.67 5.47 -14.55
C PHE A 106 7.61 5.44 -13.44
N PRO A 107 6.37 5.01 -13.74
CA PRO A 107 5.35 4.86 -12.71
C PRO A 107 5.75 3.76 -11.71
N ARG A 108 5.53 4.00 -10.42
CA ARG A 108 5.81 2.98 -9.41
C ARG A 108 4.70 1.92 -9.39
N PRO A 109 5.05 0.63 -9.25
CA PRO A 109 4.06 -0.41 -8.98
C PRO A 109 3.23 -0.10 -7.74
N PRO A 110 1.90 -0.31 -7.77
CA PRO A 110 1.04 -0.16 -6.60
C PRO A 110 1.48 -1.01 -5.40
N LEU A 111 2.22 -2.10 -5.65
CA LEU A 111 2.74 -2.98 -4.62
C LEU A 111 3.68 -2.29 -3.63
N LEU A 112 4.37 -1.24 -4.08
CA LEU A 112 5.31 -0.48 -3.26
C LEU A 112 4.64 0.67 -2.48
N ARG A 113 3.30 0.74 -2.54
CA ARG A 113 2.50 1.78 -1.92
C ARG A 113 1.49 1.15 -0.97
N CYS A 114 1.47 1.63 0.27
CA CYS A 114 0.40 1.33 1.21
C CYS A 114 -0.75 2.36 1.10
N PRO A 115 -2.01 1.93 0.91
CA PRO A 115 -3.18 2.82 0.94
C PRO A 115 -3.52 3.45 2.30
N MET A 116 -2.89 3.02 3.40
CA MET A 116 -3.08 3.59 4.74
C MET A 116 -2.15 4.76 5.05
N GLN A 117 -1.13 5.00 4.22
CA GLN A 117 -0.20 6.09 4.42
C GLN A 117 -0.57 7.31 3.58
N GLU A 118 -0.34 8.47 4.17
CA GLU A 118 -0.39 9.74 3.47
C GLU A 118 0.73 9.77 2.41
N GLU A 119 0.38 10.28 1.23
CA GLU A 119 1.38 10.53 0.19
C GLU A 119 2.21 11.75 0.56
N PHE A 120 3.52 11.56 0.58
CA PHE A 120 4.46 12.67 0.66
C PHE A 120 4.82 13.13 -0.76
N PRO A 121 4.91 14.44 -1.00
CA PRO A 121 5.29 14.95 -2.31
C PRO A 121 6.74 14.53 -2.59
N SER A 122 6.94 13.89 -3.73
CA SER A 122 8.27 13.65 -4.25
C SER A 122 8.93 14.95 -4.69
N ARG A 123 10.25 15.05 -4.55
CA ARG A 123 11.10 16.08 -5.16
C ARG A 123 11.11 16.01 -6.69
N VAL A 124 10.82 14.85 -7.27
CA VAL A 124 10.63 14.73 -8.73
C VAL A 124 9.16 14.60 -9.06
N ALA A 125 8.67 15.57 -9.83
CA ALA A 125 7.31 15.61 -10.30
C ALA A 125 6.94 14.30 -11.00
N THR A 126 5.72 13.79 -10.77
CA THR A 126 5.10 12.60 -11.40
C THR A 126 5.57 11.22 -10.90
N VAL A 127 6.35 11.17 -9.83
CA VAL A 127 6.78 9.92 -9.17
C VAL A 127 6.17 9.85 -7.80
N ASP A 128 5.46 8.80 -7.47
CA ASP A 128 5.01 8.65 -6.09
C ASP A 128 6.24 8.42 -5.17
N VAL A 129 6.06 8.28 -3.86
CA VAL A 129 7.09 7.80 -2.92
C VAL A 129 6.96 6.29 -2.61
N CYS A 130 8.07 5.64 -2.24
CA CYS A 130 8.05 4.22 -1.83
C CYS A 130 7.73 4.13 -0.34
N HIS A 131 6.69 3.38 0.00
CA HIS A 131 6.22 3.22 1.37
C HIS A 131 6.95 2.10 2.13
N TYR A 132 7.77 1.28 1.46
CA TYR A 132 8.50 0.19 2.10
C TYR A 132 10.01 0.34 1.93
N VAL A 133 10.78 -0.12 2.92
CA VAL A 133 12.24 -0.06 2.98
C VAL A 133 12.79 -1.46 3.27
N LEU A 134 13.86 -1.83 2.56
CA LEU A 134 14.63 -3.02 2.84
C LEU A 134 15.76 -2.69 3.82
N THR A 135 15.82 -3.39 4.94
CA THR A 135 16.95 -3.33 5.87
C THR A 135 17.75 -4.62 5.80
N VAL A 136 19.08 -4.50 5.85
CA VAL A 136 19.98 -5.65 5.88
C VAL A 136 20.84 -5.55 7.14
N THR A 137 20.57 -6.44 8.09
CA THR A 137 21.32 -6.50 9.35
C THR A 137 22.51 -7.43 9.17
N ARG A 138 23.71 -6.86 9.19
CA ARG A 138 24.95 -7.63 9.30
C ARG A 138 24.98 -8.25 10.70
N ASN A 139 25.08 -9.57 10.78
CA ASN A 139 25.06 -10.30 12.04
C ASN A 139 26.13 -9.73 13.01
N PRO A 140 25.73 -9.09 14.13
CA PRO A 140 26.67 -8.39 15.00
C PRO A 140 27.48 -9.33 15.90
N SER A 141 27.25 -10.65 15.88
CA SER A 141 27.65 -11.52 17.01
C SER A 141 28.40 -12.79 16.66
N GLY A 142 28.98 -12.94 15.46
CA GLY A 142 29.79 -14.12 15.11
C GLY A 142 29.02 -15.45 15.13
N LYS A 143 27.68 -15.42 15.20
CA LYS A 143 26.84 -16.60 15.02
C LYS A 143 26.95 -17.10 13.57
N PRO A 144 26.83 -18.41 13.30
CA PRO A 144 26.93 -18.99 11.95
C PRO A 144 25.77 -18.59 11.01
N GLU A 145 24.85 -17.78 11.49
CA GLU A 145 23.71 -17.30 10.70
C GLU A 145 24.17 -16.17 9.77
N GLY A 146 23.85 -16.29 8.48
CA GLY A 146 24.12 -15.27 7.47
C GLY A 146 23.43 -13.93 7.76
N PRO A 147 23.73 -12.88 6.97
CA PRO A 147 23.05 -11.60 7.08
C PRO A 147 21.53 -11.77 7.01
N ARG A 148 20.81 -11.06 7.89
CA ARG A 148 19.34 -11.04 7.93
C ARG A 148 18.84 -9.84 7.16
N TRP A 149 17.69 -10.00 6.54
CA TRP A 149 17.04 -8.95 5.77
C TRP A 149 15.58 -8.90 6.17
N GLU A 150 15.03 -7.69 6.19
CA GLU A 150 13.68 -7.43 6.65
C GLU A 150 13.08 -6.29 5.83
N ILE A 151 11.79 -6.39 5.54
CA ILE A 151 11.05 -5.32 4.87
C ILE A 151 10.22 -4.60 5.91
N HIS A 152 10.43 -3.29 5.98
CA HIS A 152 9.83 -2.38 6.94
C HIS A 152 9.01 -1.32 6.21
N ASP A 153 8.02 -0.78 6.90
CA ASP A 153 7.29 0.39 6.45
C ASP A 153 8.15 1.67 6.64
N ARG A 154 8.12 2.60 5.69
CA ARG A 154 8.89 3.85 5.70
C ARG A 154 8.21 4.86 6.62
N GLN A 155 8.86 5.21 7.73
CA GLN A 155 8.47 6.39 8.51
C GLN A 155 8.71 7.67 7.70
N LEU A 156 7.88 8.70 7.92
CA LEU A 156 8.16 10.12 7.62
C LEU A 156 9.62 10.43 7.90
N LEU A 157 10.40 10.55 6.84
CA LEU A 157 11.83 10.81 6.92
C LEU A 157 12.05 12.32 6.86
N ASP A 158 12.71 12.84 7.89
CA ASP A 158 13.08 14.25 8.03
C ASP A 158 13.77 14.74 6.75
N ASP A 159 13.31 15.88 6.23
CA ASP A 159 13.50 16.38 4.86
C ASP A 159 14.97 16.66 4.46
N ASN A 160 15.93 16.42 5.36
CA ASN A 160 17.34 16.79 5.20
C ASN A 160 18.28 15.65 4.76
N ILE A 161 17.81 14.41 4.58
CA ILE A 161 18.66 13.26 4.18
C ILE A 161 18.26 12.67 2.81
N SER A 162 17.24 13.24 2.16
CA SER A 162 16.52 12.62 1.05
C SER A 162 16.58 13.47 -0.24
N GLU A 163 17.71 13.49 -0.94
CA GLU A 163 17.77 13.99 -2.33
C GLU A 163 17.28 12.90 -3.30
N GLU A 164 15.97 12.84 -3.53
CA GLU A 164 15.28 11.82 -4.35
C GLU A 164 15.68 11.82 -5.85
N PRO A 165 15.19 10.88 -6.73
CA PRO A 165 14.30 9.70 -6.55
C PRO A 165 14.81 8.45 -7.31
N TRP A 166 13.98 7.43 -7.39
CA TRP A 166 14.12 6.22 -8.21
C TRP A 166 15.11 5.18 -7.66
N TYR A 167 14.48 4.10 -7.17
CA TYR A 167 15.02 2.79 -6.84
C TYR A 167 15.45 2.58 -5.38
N ILE A 168 15.51 3.59 -4.53
CA ILE A 168 16.16 3.40 -3.23
C ILE A 168 15.16 3.31 -2.08
N GLY A 169 15.32 2.30 -1.22
CA GLY A 169 15.37 2.57 0.22
C GLY A 169 16.68 1.95 0.71
N PRO A 170 17.69 2.74 1.12
CA PRO A 170 17.57 3.69 2.23
C PRO A 170 18.33 5.03 2.03
N GLU A 171 17.62 6.15 2.10
CA GLU A 171 18.18 7.48 2.42
C GLU A 171 18.38 7.65 3.94
N ILE A 172 18.59 6.54 4.64
CA ILE A 172 18.81 6.51 6.08
C ILE A 172 20.21 6.00 6.34
N SER A 173 20.98 6.80 7.09
CA SER A 173 22.27 6.36 7.60
C SER A 173 22.14 5.01 8.29
N HIS A 174 23.18 4.19 8.28
CA HIS A 174 23.20 2.90 9.01
C HIS A 174 22.77 3.06 10.48
N LEU A 175 23.08 4.21 11.08
CA LEU A 175 22.69 4.54 12.45
C LEU A 175 21.19 4.85 12.57
N ALA A 176 20.58 5.49 11.57
CA ALA A 176 19.13 5.68 11.48
C ALA A 176 18.39 4.36 11.18
N GLN A 177 18.94 3.48 10.34
CA GLN A 177 18.44 2.11 10.16
C GLN A 177 18.44 1.33 11.48
N GLN A 178 19.52 1.42 12.24
CA GLN A 178 19.64 0.79 13.56
C GLN A 178 18.68 1.40 14.59
N ARG A 179 18.39 2.71 14.52
CA ARG A 179 17.39 3.33 15.38
C ARG A 179 15.98 2.84 15.06
N ILE A 180 15.59 2.77 13.77
CA ILE A 180 14.31 2.18 13.34
C ILE A 180 14.20 0.73 13.82
N PHE A 181 15.30 -0.03 13.73
CA PHE A 181 15.37 -1.41 14.23
C PHE A 181 15.16 -1.51 15.75
N THR A 182 15.58 -0.50 16.51
CA THR A 182 15.47 -0.48 17.97
C THR A 182 14.14 0.11 18.43
N SER A 183 13.59 1.09 17.72
CA SER A 183 12.29 1.71 18.02
C SER A 183 11.14 0.80 17.62
N LYS A 184 11.30 -0.04 16.58
CA LYS A 184 10.25 -0.90 16.03
C LYS A 184 8.94 -0.15 15.77
N GLU A 185 8.98 1.13 15.42
CA GLU A 185 7.77 1.91 15.14
C GLU A 185 7.68 2.17 13.64
N GLY A 186 6.66 1.61 12.99
CA GLY A 186 6.23 1.92 11.64
C GLY A 186 4.99 2.81 11.66
N PRO A 187 4.69 3.56 10.60
CA PRO A 187 3.61 4.54 10.58
C PRO A 187 2.18 3.95 10.52
N HIS A 188 2.02 2.62 10.57
CA HIS A 188 0.72 1.99 10.77
C HIS A 188 0.36 1.92 12.26
N THR A 189 -0.94 2.00 12.57
CA THR A 189 -1.49 1.88 13.94
C THR A 189 -1.19 0.52 14.61
N SER A 190 -0.76 -0.48 13.82
CA SER A 190 -0.28 -1.78 14.26
C SER A 190 0.94 -2.17 13.42
N GLY A 191 2.04 -1.41 13.52
CA GLY A 191 3.16 -1.59 12.60
C GLY A 191 3.65 -3.03 12.55
N LEU A 192 4.05 -3.45 11.35
CA LEU A 192 4.37 -4.83 11.01
C LEU A 192 5.67 -4.86 10.22
N PHE A 193 6.45 -5.90 10.43
CA PHE A 193 7.65 -6.15 9.66
C PHE A 193 7.69 -7.61 9.23
N MET A 194 8.29 -7.88 8.08
CA MET A 194 8.42 -9.24 7.59
C MET A 194 9.87 -9.71 7.75
N THR A 195 10.03 -10.75 8.56
CA THR A 195 11.30 -11.46 8.74
C THR A 195 11.35 -12.69 7.85
N ARG A 196 12.51 -13.36 7.81
CA ARG A 196 12.64 -14.72 7.26
C ARG A 196 11.66 -15.73 7.88
N TYR A 197 11.18 -15.48 9.09
CA TYR A 197 10.34 -16.39 9.86
C TYR A 197 8.84 -16.05 9.77
N GLY A 198 8.47 -15.00 9.03
CA GLY A 198 7.08 -14.58 8.84
C GLY A 198 6.81 -13.14 9.24
N LEU A 199 5.53 -12.75 9.10
CA LEU A 199 5.03 -11.42 9.40
C LEU A 199 4.92 -11.29 10.91
N MET A 200 5.59 -10.30 11.48
CA MET A 200 5.59 -10.06 12.91
C MET A 200 4.96 -8.70 13.20
N PRO A 201 4.07 -8.61 14.20
CA PRO A 201 3.68 -7.32 14.75
C PRO A 201 4.90 -6.68 15.43
N GLN A 202 4.95 -5.36 15.41
CA GLN A 202 5.98 -4.56 16.08
C GLN A 202 5.94 -4.73 17.60
#